data_AF-A0A8J6YT69-F1
#
_entry.id   AF-A0A8J6YT69-F1
#
_cell.length_a   1.000
_cell.length_b   1.000
_cell.length_c   1.000
_cell.angle_alpha   90.00
_cell.angle_beta   90.00
_cell.angle_gamma   90.00
#
_symmetry.space_group_name_H-M   'P 1'
#
loop_
_entity.id
_entity.type
_entity.pdbx_description
1 polymer ?
#
loop_
_entity_poly.entity_id
_entity_poly.type
_entity_poly.pdbx_seq_one_letter_code
_entity_poly.pdbx_strand_id
1 'polypeptide(L)' 'ELKEEIRQFVKQGLAAHAAPREIEFKDKLPKTRSGKIMRRVLKAWELNLPTGDLSTMED' A
#
# COMPACT_ATOMS: atom_id res chain seq x y z
N GLU A 1 -11.40 -11.81 9.25
CA GLU A 1 -10.66 -11.88 10.52
C GLU A 1 -9.38 -11.03 10.46
N LEU A 2 -8.35 -11.41 9.70
CA LEU A 2 -7.08 -10.64 9.63
C LEU A 2 -7.19 -9.14 9.30
N LYS A 3 -8.08 -8.73 8.37
CA LYS A 3 -8.28 -7.29 8.07
C LYS A 3 -8.73 -6.50 9.30
N GLU A 4 -9.61 -7.09 10.10
CA GLU A 4 -10.15 -6.43 11.28
C GLU A 4 -9.11 -6.39 12.40
N GLU A 5 -8.33 -7.46 12.57
CA GLU A 5 -7.20 -7.47 13.51
C GLU A 5 -6.19 -6.37 13.20
N ILE A 6 -5.78 -6.22 11.93
CA ILE A 6 -4.88 -5.14 11.50
C ILE A 6 -5.49 -3.76 11.78
N ARG A 7 -6.79 -3.59 11.48
CA ARG A 7 -7.50 -2.33 11.74
C ARG A 7 -7.52 -2.00 13.23
N GLN A 8 -7.85 -2.96 14.08
CA GLN A 8 -7.88 -2.78 15.54
C GLN A 8 -6.48 -2.52 16.10
N PHE A 9 -5.46 -3.22 15.58
CA PHE A 9 -4.06 -3.00 15.95
C PHE A 9 -3.63 -1.55 15.72
N VAL A 10 -3.90 -0.98 14.53
CA VAL A 10 -3.59 0.43 14.25
C VAL A 10 -4.42 1.38 15.11
N LYS A 11 -5.70 1.07 15.32
CA LYS A 11 -6.62 1.87 16.15
C LYS A 11 -6.11 2.00 17.59
N GLN A 12 -5.62 0.92 18.17
CA GLN A 12 -5.13 0.82 19.55
C GLN A 12 -3.69 1.34 19.69
N GLY A 13 -2.82 1.03 18.72
CA GLY A 13 -1.39 1.36 18.80
C GLY A 13 -1.02 2.77 18.33
N LEU A 14 -1.90 3.45 17.57
CA LEU A 14 -1.63 4.78 17.04
C LEU A 14 -2.74 5.77 17.38
N ALA A 15 -3.90 5.66 16.73
CA ALA A 15 -5.07 6.50 17.00
C ALA A 15 -6.30 5.99 16.24
N ALA A 16 -7.49 6.29 16.76
CA ALA A 16 -8.74 5.82 16.14
C ALA A 16 -8.96 6.31 14.71
N HIS A 17 -8.55 7.53 14.39
CA HIS A 17 -8.70 8.12 13.05
C HIS A 17 -7.63 7.64 12.06
N ALA A 18 -6.54 7.02 12.54
CA ALA A 18 -5.45 6.50 11.71
C ALA A 18 -5.71 5.07 11.22
N ALA A 19 -6.73 4.40 11.77
CA ALA A 19 -7.12 3.07 11.35
C ALA A 19 -7.53 3.08 9.85
N PRO A 20 -6.95 2.20 9.01
CA PRO A 20 -7.28 2.16 7.59
C PRO A 20 -8.76 1.83 7.36
N ARG A 21 -9.40 2.60 6.47
CA ARG A 21 -10.78 2.34 6.03
C ARG A 21 -10.84 1.08 5.18
N GLU A 22 -9.91 0.94 4.26
CA GLU A 22 -9.81 -0.19 3.33
C GLU A 22 -8.43 -0.84 3.43
N ILE A 23 -8.41 -2.16 3.31
CA ILE A 23 -7.19 -2.98 3.33
C ILE A 23 -7.32 -3.99 2.20
N GLU A 24 -6.36 -3.96 1.28
CA GLU A 24 -6.24 -4.92 0.19
C GLU A 24 -4.94 -5.72 0.36
N PHE A 25 -5.03 -7.04 0.20
CA PHE A 25 -3.86 -7.90 0.19
C PHE A 25 -3.46 -8.16 -1.26
N LYS A 26 -2.18 -7.96 -1.56
CA LYS A 26 -1.56 -8.27 -2.85
C LYS A 26 -0.38 -9.19 -2.61
N ASP A 27 -0.13 -10.09 -3.55
CA ASP A 27 1.00 -11.03 -3.48
C ASP A 27 2.35 -10.32 -3.59
N LYS A 28 2.39 -9.22 -4.36
CA LYS A 28 3.57 -8.40 -4.56
C LYS A 28 3.23 -6.91 -4.51
N LEU A 29 4.16 -6.13 -3.97
CA LEU A 29 4.14 -4.67 -4.01
C LEU A 29 5.11 -4.18 -5.08
N PRO A 30 4.80 -3.07 -5.78
CA PRO A 30 5.71 -2.48 -6.74
C PRO A 30 6.94 -1.95 -6.00
N LYS A 31 8.11 -2.45 -6.37
CA LYS A 31 9.39 -2.09 -5.76
C LYS A 31 10.38 -1.67 -6.84
N THR A 32 11.29 -0.77 -6.49
CA THR A 32 12.44 -0.45 -7.31
C THR A 32 13.47 -1.58 -7.25
N ARG A 33 14.43 -1.63 -8.18
CA ARG A 33 15.61 -2.54 -8.18
C ARG A 33 16.50 -2.52 -6.94
N SER A 34 16.20 -1.61 -6.02
CA SER A 34 16.87 -1.46 -4.72
C SER A 34 15.93 -1.83 -3.56
N GLY A 35 14.79 -2.45 -3.85
CA GLY A 35 13.78 -2.88 -2.89
C GLY A 35 12.86 -1.79 -2.33
N LYS A 36 12.98 -0.52 -2.76
CA LYS A 36 12.14 0.56 -2.23
C LYS A 36 10.72 0.45 -2.78
N ILE A 37 9.72 0.49 -1.90
CA ILE A 37 8.30 0.48 -2.32
C ILE A 37 7.98 1.75 -3.09
N MET A 38 7.44 1.59 -4.31
CA MET A 38 7.06 2.68 -5.20
C MET A 38 5.65 3.20 -4.84
N ARG A 39 5.53 3.90 -3.71
CA ARG A 39 4.23 4.40 -3.20
C ARG A 39 3.44 5.25 -4.21
N ARG A 40 4.12 5.96 -5.12
CA ARG A 40 3.44 6.74 -6.19
C ARG A 40 2.64 5.85 -7.14
N VAL A 41 3.13 4.64 -7.43
CA VAL A 41 2.47 3.68 -8.32
C VAL A 41 1.23 3.12 -7.64
N LEU A 42 1.35 2.76 -6.36
CA LEU A 42 0.19 2.36 -5.53
C LEU A 42 -0.91 3.43 -5.53
N LYS A 43 -0.54 4.70 -5.38
CA LYS A 43 -1.49 5.82 -5.45
C LYS A 43 -2.13 5.96 -6.83
N ALA A 44 -1.38 5.75 -7.91
CA ALA A 44 -1.90 5.82 -9.27
C ALA A 44 -2.90 4.68 -9.55
N TRP A 45 -2.63 3.46 -9.07
CA TRP A 45 -3.57 2.34 -9.19
C TRP A 45 -4.90 2.62 -8.50
N GLU A 46 -4.86 3.09 -7.24
CA GLU A 46 -6.07 3.44 -6.48
C GLU A 46 -6.92 4.50 -7.19
N LEU A 47 -6.25 5.51 -7.76
CA LEU A 47 -6.92 6.63 -8.43
C LEU A 47 -7.25 6.36 -9.90
N ASN A 48 -6.96 5.16 -10.42
CA ASN A 48 -7.05 4.83 -11.86
C ASN A 48 -6.34 5.85 -12.76
N LEU A 49 -5.17 6.32 -12.32
CA LEU A 49 -4.32 7.27 -13.03
C LEU A 49 -3.14 6.56 -13.70
N PRO A 50 -2.54 7.17 -14.74
CA PRO A 50 -1.34 6.63 -15.35
C PRO A 50 -0.18 6.56 -14.33
N THR A 51 0.49 5.43 -14.28
CA THR A 51 1.58 5.14 -13.32
C THR A 51 2.87 5.88 -13.64
N GLY A 52 2.99 6.53 -14.80
CA GLY A 52 4.22 7.18 -15.26
C GLY A 52 5.36 6.19 -15.54
N ASP A 53 6.60 6.66 -15.51
CA ASP A 53 7.78 5.85 -15.82
C ASP A 53 8.01 4.71 -14.83
N LEU A 54 8.14 3.46 -15.29
CA LEU A 54 8.40 2.27 -14.45
C LEU A 54 9.79 1.67 -14.68
N SER A 55 10.70 2.38 -15.36
CA SER A 55 12.05 1.90 -15.73
C SER A 55 12.90 1.34 -14.57
N THR A 56 12.63 1.80 -13.35
CA THR A 56 13.36 1.40 -12.14
C THR A 56 12.70 0.26 -11.37
N MET A 57 11.56 -0.25 -11.84
CA MET A 57 10.80 -1.32 -11.20
C MET A 57 11.52 -2.67 -11.33
N GLU A 58 11.37 -3.51 -10.31
CA GLU A 58 11.75 -4.93 -10.38
C GLU A 58 10.68 -5.72 -11.14
N ASP A 59 11.11 -6.75 -11.88
CA ASP A 59 10.22 -7.70 -12.56
C ASP A 59 9.42 -8.56 -11.55
#